data_AF-A0A8X6FBH8-F1
#
_entry.id   AF-A0A8X6FBH8-F1
#
_cell.length_a   1.000
_cell.length_b   1.000
_cell.length_c   1.000
_cell.angle_alpha   90.00
_cell.angle_beta   90.00
_cell.angle_gamma   90.00
#
_symmetry.space_group_name_H-M   'P 1'
#
loop_
_entity.id
_entity.type
_entity.pdbx_description
1 polymer ?
#
loop_
_entity_poly.entity_id
_entity_poly.type
_entity_poly.pdbx_seq_one_letter_code
_entity_poly.pdbx_strand_id
1 'polypeptide(L)'
;IVLDPGSPSWFAAASAKTKVVAKNISKMALVSEEATRLLTNQYKFNKDQVLHALPTVDVRGTVLERDCPLTVDFPCRPKKYRAYSGYCNNVQNPRWGNANTAYVRYLSPDYSNSVNSPRQSTTGGHLPGAHHVVLLSTLILRDLTLI
;
A
#
# COMPACT_ATOMS: atom_id res chain seq x y z
N ILE A 1 -5.42 -23.68 11.28
CA ILE A 1 -4.19 -24.47 11.05
C ILE A 1 -3.25 -24.14 12.20
N VAL A 2 -3.05 -25.07 13.13
CA VAL A 2 -2.03 -24.95 14.17
C VAL A 2 -0.79 -25.64 13.61
N LEU A 3 0.34 -24.95 13.59
CA LEU A 3 1.61 -25.48 13.07
C LEU A 3 2.48 -25.93 14.25
N ASP A 4 3.03 -27.13 14.17
CA ASP A 4 3.91 -27.67 15.21
C ASP A 4 5.21 -26.87 15.28
N PRO A 5 5.57 -26.28 16.44
CA PRO A 5 6.82 -25.54 16.60
C PRO A 5 8.04 -26.35 16.15
N GLY A 6 8.89 -25.75 15.31
CA GLY A 6 10.10 -26.39 14.78
C GLY A 6 9.90 -27.24 13.52
N SER A 7 8.67 -27.45 13.05
CA SER A 7 8.43 -28.07 11.74
C SER A 7 8.87 -27.15 10.59
N PRO A 8 9.19 -27.69 9.40
CA PRO A 8 9.50 -26.87 8.22
C PRO A 8 8.38 -25.87 7.88
N SER A 9 7.12 -26.26 8.05
CA SER A 9 5.96 -25.38 7.84
C SER A 9 5.88 -24.26 8.89
N TRP A 10 6.24 -24.53 10.14
CA TRP A 10 6.35 -23.51 11.18
C TRP A 10 7.44 -22.49 10.86
N PHE A 11 8.63 -22.92 10.44
CA PHE A 11 9.70 -22.00 10.04
C PHE A 11 9.33 -21.16 8.81
N ALA A 12 8.67 -21.76 7.82
CA ALA A 12 8.13 -21.04 6.67
C ALA A 12 7.09 -19.98 7.07
N ALA A 13 6.18 -20.31 8.00
CA ALA A 13 5.21 -19.35 8.51
C ALA A 13 5.87 -18.26 9.37
N ALA A 14 6.85 -18.62 10.19
CA ALA A 14 7.58 -17.68 11.04
C ALA A 14 8.43 -16.69 10.22
N SER A 15 9.08 -17.15 9.14
CA SER A 15 9.85 -16.29 8.24
C SER A 15 8.95 -15.34 7.42
N ALA A 16 7.74 -15.78 7.06
CA ALA A 16 6.73 -14.97 6.40
C ALA A 16 5.97 -14.03 7.36
N LYS A 17 6.20 -14.12 8.67
CA LYS A 17 5.47 -13.33 9.68
C LYS A 17 5.77 -11.83 9.52
N THR A 18 4.72 -11.03 9.43
CA THR A 18 4.83 -9.57 9.35
C THR A 18 5.54 -8.99 10.58
N LYS A 19 6.56 -8.15 10.32
CA LYS A 19 7.32 -7.44 11.36
C LYS A 19 6.41 -6.52 12.19
N VAL A 20 6.69 -6.37 13.49
CA VAL A 20 5.89 -5.51 14.40
C VAL A 20 5.83 -4.06 13.91
N VAL A 21 6.95 -3.52 13.41
CA VAL A 21 7.00 -2.16 12.83
C VAL A 21 5.99 -2.00 11.69
N ALA A 22 5.90 -2.99 10.80
CA ALA A 22 4.94 -2.95 9.70
C ALA A 22 3.49 -3.03 10.22
N LYS A 23 3.20 -3.85 11.25
CA LYS A 23 1.88 -3.90 11.88
C LYS A 23 1.44 -2.56 12.47
N ASN A 24 2.36 -1.85 13.13
CA ASN A 24 2.06 -0.54 13.73
C ASN A 24 1.72 0.49 12.66
N ILE A 25 2.50 0.54 11.57
CA ILE A 25 2.25 1.45 10.44
C ILE A 25 0.93 1.09 9.73
N SER A 26 0.66 -0.20 9.52
CA SER A 26 -0.58 -0.67 8.89
C SER A 26 -1.82 -0.31 9.70
N LYS A 27 -1.75 -0.30 11.04
CA LYS A 27 -2.88 0.08 11.88
C LYS A 27 -3.36 1.50 11.56
N MET A 28 -2.44 2.45 11.46
CA MET A 28 -2.80 3.83 11.13
C MET A 28 -3.25 3.99 9.69
N ALA A 29 -2.63 3.27 8.76
CA ALA A 29 -3.07 3.25 7.37
C ALA A 29 -4.55 2.81 7.24
N LEU A 30 -4.95 1.76 7.95
CA LEU A 30 -6.34 1.26 7.94
C LEU A 30 -7.32 2.28 8.55
N VAL A 31 -6.93 2.97 9.63
CA VAL A 31 -7.76 4.04 10.22
C VAL A 31 -7.95 5.18 9.23
N SER A 32 -6.87 5.64 8.57
CA SER A 32 -6.95 6.69 7.55
C SER A 32 -7.81 6.26 6.35
N GLU A 33 -7.69 5.02 5.90
CA GLU A 33 -8.45 4.47 4.78
C GLU A 33 -9.95 4.41 5.08
N GLU A 34 -10.32 3.89 6.26
CA GLU A 34 -11.72 3.84 6.69
C GLU A 34 -12.30 5.24 6.95
N ALA A 35 -11.55 6.15 7.56
CA ALA A 35 -11.97 7.53 7.72
C ALA A 35 -12.26 8.20 6.37
N THR A 36 -11.35 8.01 5.40
CA THR A 36 -11.50 8.50 4.01
C THR A 36 -12.76 7.92 3.36
N ARG A 37 -13.00 6.60 3.53
CA ARG A 37 -14.19 5.93 3.01
C ARG A 37 -15.48 6.50 3.61
N LEU A 38 -15.51 6.73 4.92
CA LEU A 38 -16.68 7.29 5.61
C LEU A 38 -16.97 8.72 5.17
N LEU A 39 -15.95 9.58 5.13
CA LEU A 39 -16.08 10.97 4.65
C LEU A 39 -16.58 11.02 3.21
N THR A 40 -16.00 10.21 2.32
CA THR A 40 -16.42 10.13 0.92
C THR A 40 -17.88 9.70 0.80
N ASN A 41 -18.32 8.73 1.61
CA ASN A 41 -19.70 8.25 1.61
C ASN A 41 -20.70 9.26 2.18
N GLN A 42 -20.30 10.02 3.21
CA GLN A 42 -21.12 11.01 3.89
C GLN A 42 -21.29 12.28 3.05
N TYR A 43 -20.19 12.81 2.51
CA TYR A 43 -20.17 14.08 1.78
C TYR A 43 -20.26 13.91 0.25
N LYS A 44 -20.33 12.66 -0.23
CA LYS A 44 -20.44 12.32 -1.66
C LYS A 44 -19.35 12.98 -2.52
N PHE A 45 -18.11 12.91 -2.04
CA PHE A 45 -16.98 13.46 -2.78
C PHE A 45 -16.77 12.77 -4.13
N ASN A 46 -16.39 13.55 -5.12
CA ASN A 46 -15.97 13.04 -6.41
C ASN A 46 -14.51 12.53 -6.36
N LYS A 47 -14.07 11.84 -7.42
CA LYS A 47 -12.73 11.23 -7.49
C LYS A 47 -11.60 12.24 -7.29
N ASP A 48 -11.73 13.45 -7.83
CA ASP A 48 -10.69 14.48 -7.74
C ASP A 48 -10.59 15.06 -6.32
N GLN A 49 -11.72 15.24 -5.64
CA GLN A 49 -11.76 15.66 -4.23
C GLN A 49 -11.14 14.59 -3.32
N VAL A 50 -11.44 13.32 -3.54
CA VAL A 50 -10.83 12.22 -2.79
C VAL A 50 -9.31 12.20 -3.00
N LEU A 51 -8.86 12.43 -4.23
CA LEU A 51 -7.45 12.33 -4.59
C LEU A 51 -6.61 13.54 -4.16
N HIS A 52 -7.14 14.75 -4.27
CA HIS A 52 -6.36 15.98 -4.11
C HIS A 52 -6.76 16.80 -2.87
N ALA A 53 -8.01 16.69 -2.40
CA ALA A 53 -8.46 17.47 -1.24
C ALA A 53 -8.26 16.70 0.07
N LEU A 54 -8.65 15.42 0.16
CA LEU A 54 -8.53 14.66 1.41
C LEU A 54 -7.09 14.54 1.96
N PRO A 55 -6.04 14.36 1.12
CA PRO A 55 -4.67 14.31 1.63
C PRO A 55 -4.15 15.63 2.20
N THR A 56 -4.83 16.76 1.93
CA THR A 56 -4.43 18.09 2.41
C THR A 56 -5.21 18.54 3.64
N VAL A 57 -6.17 17.74 4.10
CA VAL A 57 -6.95 18.02 5.31
C VAL A 57 -6.04 18.00 6.53
N ASP A 58 -6.25 18.98 7.41
CA ASP A 58 -5.54 19.05 8.69
C ASP A 58 -5.98 17.90 9.61
N VAL A 59 -5.01 17.11 10.04
CA VAL A 59 -5.21 15.97 10.95
C VAL A 59 -4.81 16.30 12.39
N ARG A 60 -4.40 17.53 12.70
CA ARG A 60 -4.09 17.97 14.07
C ARG A 60 -5.31 17.86 14.97
N GLY A 61 -5.08 17.45 16.22
CA GLY A 61 -6.12 17.16 17.20
C GLY A 61 -6.81 15.81 17.01
N THR A 62 -6.43 15.02 16.00
CA THR A 62 -7.04 13.70 15.73
C THR A 62 -6.13 12.55 16.18
N VAL A 63 -6.66 11.32 16.16
CA VAL A 63 -5.86 10.10 16.38
C VAL A 63 -4.75 9.90 15.35
N LEU A 64 -4.89 10.49 14.14
CA LEU A 64 -3.89 10.38 13.08
C LEU A 64 -2.65 11.23 13.34
N GLU A 65 -2.78 12.34 14.09
CA GLU A 65 -1.62 13.15 14.48
C GLU A 65 -0.71 12.37 15.44
N ARG A 66 -1.31 11.73 16.45
CA ARG A 66 -0.59 11.08 17.54
C ARG A 66 0.36 9.96 17.07
N ASP A 67 -0.07 9.20 16.07
CA ASP A 67 0.62 8.00 15.59
C ASP A 67 1.17 8.21 14.16
N CYS A 68 1.46 9.45 13.77
CA CYS A 68 2.01 9.76 12.46
C CYS A 68 3.43 9.16 12.29
N PRO A 69 3.69 8.32 11.27
CA PRO A 69 4.97 7.63 11.09
C PRO A 69 6.11 8.54 10.59
N LEU A 70 5.86 9.85 10.46
CA LEU A 70 6.81 10.82 9.92
C LEU A 70 7.72 11.39 11.01
N THR A 71 8.90 10.80 11.16
CA THR A 71 10.01 11.31 11.98
C THR A 71 11.09 11.94 11.10
N VAL A 72 11.17 13.26 10.97
CA VAL A 72 12.20 13.91 10.14
C VAL A 72 13.28 14.49 11.04
N ASP A 73 14.42 13.80 11.14
CA ASP A 73 15.60 14.35 11.79
C ASP A 73 16.41 15.13 10.76
N PHE A 74 16.37 16.46 10.84
CA PHE A 74 17.17 17.36 10.01
C PHE A 74 18.20 18.10 10.88
N PRO A 75 19.48 18.21 10.48
CA PRO A 75 20.09 17.67 9.26
C PRO A 75 20.51 16.21 9.41
N CYS A 76 20.39 15.44 8.33
CA CYS A 76 20.93 14.09 8.36
C CYS A 76 22.47 14.08 8.30
N ARG A 77 23.10 13.31 9.19
CA ARG A 77 24.57 13.19 9.27
C ARG A 77 25.09 11.99 8.47
N PRO A 78 26.13 12.15 7.64
CA PRO A 78 26.75 11.05 6.92
C PRO A 78 27.34 10.02 7.90
N LYS A 79 27.13 8.75 7.62
CA LYS A 79 27.69 7.62 8.38
C LYS A 79 28.50 6.73 7.43
N LYS A 80 29.50 6.03 7.97
CA LYS A 80 30.34 5.10 7.19
C LYS A 80 29.52 3.99 6.50
N TYR A 81 28.40 3.58 7.11
CA TYR A 81 27.56 2.48 6.63
C TYR A 81 26.11 2.91 6.46
N ARG A 82 25.40 2.22 5.56
CA ARG A 82 23.97 2.46 5.29
C ARG A 82 23.13 2.08 6.51
N ALA A 83 22.09 2.87 6.78
CA ALA A 83 21.06 2.46 7.73
C ALA A 83 20.33 1.22 7.20
N TYR A 84 19.96 0.29 8.08
CA TYR A 84 19.19 -0.91 7.70
C TYR A 84 17.87 -0.58 6.99
N SER A 85 17.25 0.54 7.37
CA SER A 85 16.03 1.00 6.75
C SER A 85 16.26 1.70 5.40
N GLY A 86 17.49 2.11 5.06
CA GLY A 86 17.78 2.98 3.92
C GLY A 86 17.63 4.47 4.21
N TYR A 87 17.33 4.85 5.46
CA TYR A 87 17.29 6.25 5.88
C TYR A 87 18.61 6.96 5.58
N CYS A 88 18.50 8.20 5.09
CA CYS A 88 19.61 9.09 4.77
C CYS A 88 20.56 8.61 3.66
N ASN A 89 20.09 7.72 2.78
CA ASN A 89 20.82 7.44 1.54
C ASN A 89 20.86 8.69 0.64
N ASN A 90 19.77 9.47 0.64
CA ASN A 90 19.70 10.79 0.01
C ASN A 90 19.70 11.88 1.09
N VAL A 91 20.73 12.72 1.14
CA VAL A 91 20.90 13.74 2.20
C VAL A 91 19.87 14.87 2.10
N GLN A 92 19.48 15.25 0.87
CA GLN A 92 18.46 16.28 0.64
C GLN A 92 17.06 15.75 1.01
N ASN A 93 16.81 14.47 0.77
CA ASN A 93 15.54 13.81 1.04
C ASN A 93 15.76 12.49 1.81
N PRO A 94 16.00 12.53 3.13
CA PRO A 94 16.44 11.35 3.91
C PRO A 94 15.52 10.13 3.88
N ARG A 95 14.24 10.31 3.52
CA ARG A 95 13.25 9.22 3.42
C ARG A 95 13.16 8.56 2.06
N TRP A 96 13.78 9.09 1.01
CA TRP A 96 13.67 8.49 -0.32
C TRP A 96 14.34 7.11 -0.36
N GLY A 97 13.55 6.09 -0.72
CA GLY A 97 14.00 4.69 -0.73
C GLY A 97 14.07 4.03 0.65
N ASN A 98 13.50 4.65 1.69
CA ASN A 98 13.43 4.07 3.02
C ASN A 98 12.42 2.89 3.04
N ALA A 99 12.71 1.84 3.82
CA ALA A 99 11.84 0.71 4.01
C ALA A 99 10.61 1.09 4.85
N ASN A 100 9.51 0.36 4.67
CA ASN A 100 8.22 0.59 5.34
C ASN A 100 7.60 1.98 5.06
N THR A 101 7.88 2.57 3.90
CA THR A 101 7.17 3.75 3.40
C THR A 101 6.25 3.38 2.25
N ALA A 102 5.22 4.19 2.01
CA ALA A 102 4.35 4.00 0.86
C ALA A 102 5.13 4.08 -0.47
N TYR A 103 4.70 3.31 -1.46
CA TYR A 103 5.23 3.42 -2.82
C TYR A 103 4.81 4.74 -3.45
N VAL A 104 5.75 5.38 -4.15
CA VAL A 104 5.46 6.55 -4.99
C VAL A 104 4.63 6.10 -6.18
N ARG A 105 3.61 6.88 -6.54
CA ARG A 105 2.76 6.64 -7.70
C ARG A 105 3.03 7.71 -8.76
N TYR A 106 3.35 7.29 -9.98
CA TYR A 106 3.50 8.20 -11.13
C TYR A 106 2.15 8.64 -11.71
N LEU A 107 1.14 7.78 -11.60
CA LEU A 107 -0.23 8.05 -12.03
C LEU A 107 -1.17 7.92 -10.84
N SER A 108 -2.28 8.65 -10.91
CA SER A 108 -3.35 8.59 -9.93
C SER A 108 -3.91 7.16 -9.81
N PRO A 109 -4.20 6.68 -8.59
CA PRO A 109 -4.84 5.38 -8.40
C PRO A 109 -6.26 5.37 -9.01
N ASP A 110 -6.69 4.20 -9.49
CA ASP A 110 -8.02 3.96 -10.04
C ASP A 110 -8.74 2.85 -9.26
N TYR A 111 -9.40 3.24 -8.18
CA TYR A 111 -10.24 2.36 -7.34
C TYR A 111 -11.71 2.58 -7.68
N SER A 112 -12.54 1.54 -7.59
CA SER A 112 -13.98 1.63 -7.92
C SER A 112 -14.74 2.60 -7.02
N ASN A 113 -14.35 2.69 -5.75
CA ASN A 113 -14.88 3.66 -4.79
C ASN A 113 -13.95 4.87 -4.56
N SER A 114 -12.95 5.08 -5.43
CA SER A 114 -11.90 6.10 -5.30
C SER A 114 -10.99 6.00 -4.07
N VAL A 115 -11.20 5.04 -3.15
CA VAL A 115 -10.45 4.92 -1.89
C VAL A 115 -9.62 3.64 -1.83
N ASN A 116 -10.27 2.47 -1.87
CA ASN A 116 -9.60 1.20 -1.60
C ASN A 116 -10.16 -0.01 -2.35
N SER A 117 -11.38 0.07 -2.88
CA SER A 117 -12.04 -1.08 -3.49
C SER A 117 -11.41 -1.38 -4.84
N PRO A 118 -11.11 -2.66 -5.15
CA PRO A 118 -10.54 -3.05 -6.44
C PRO A 118 -11.33 -2.45 -7.61
N ARG A 119 -10.62 -2.12 -8.68
CA ARG A 119 -11.20 -1.56 -9.89
C ARG A 119 -12.28 -2.48 -10.45
N GLN A 120 -13.36 -1.89 -10.96
CA GLN A 120 -14.41 -2.58 -11.69
C GLN A 120 -14.29 -2.31 -13.19
N SER A 121 -15.00 -3.08 -14.01
CA SER A 121 -15.10 -2.83 -15.44
C SER A 121 -15.60 -1.41 -15.71
N THR A 122 -15.19 -0.82 -16.83
CA THR A 122 -15.74 0.46 -17.31
C THR A 122 -17.25 0.40 -17.53
N THR A 123 -17.80 -0.80 -17.72
CA THR A 123 -19.24 -1.08 -17.83
C THR A 123 -19.92 -1.35 -16.48
N GLY A 124 -19.21 -1.27 -15.36
CA GLY A 124 -19.75 -1.48 -14.00
C GLY A 124 -19.75 -2.94 -13.52
N GLY A 125 -19.38 -3.91 -14.38
CA GLY A 125 -19.27 -5.32 -14.01
C GLY A 125 -17.98 -5.69 -13.27
N HIS A 126 -17.92 -6.94 -12.81
CA HIS A 126 -16.68 -7.51 -12.23
C HIS A 126 -15.63 -7.73 -13.33
N LEU A 127 -14.36 -7.49 -12.99
CA LEU A 127 -13.25 -7.86 -13.86
C LEU A 127 -13.11 -9.40 -13.89
N PRO A 128 -12.72 -10.00 -15.03
CA PRO A 128 -12.43 -11.42 -15.08
C PRO A 128 -11.38 -11.81 -14.03
N GLY A 129 -11.53 -13.00 -13.46
CA GLY A 129 -10.54 -13.52 -12.50
C GLY A 129 -9.15 -13.58 -13.15
N ALA A 130 -8.11 -13.19 -12.41
CA ALA A 130 -6.74 -13.11 -12.94
C ALA A 130 -6.28 -14.44 -13.57
N HIS A 131 -6.62 -15.57 -12.95
CA HIS A 131 -6.30 -16.90 -13.49
C HIS A 131 -7.03 -17.20 -14.80
N HIS A 132 -8.29 -16.74 -14.93
CA HIS A 132 -9.06 -16.93 -16.16
C HIS A 132 -8.44 -16.14 -17.33
N VAL A 133 -7.94 -14.92 -17.08
CA VAL A 133 -7.24 -14.11 -18.09
C VAL A 133 -5.95 -14.79 -18.54
N VAL A 134 -5.16 -15.33 -17.61
CA VAL A 134 -3.92 -16.05 -17.94
C VAL A 134 -4.22 -17.33 -18.73
N LEU A 135 -5.23 -18.11 -18.32
CA LEU A 135 -5.62 -19.29 -19.07
C LEU A 135 -6.06 -18.94 -20.50
N LEU A 136 -6.95 -17.97 -20.65
CA LEU A 136 -7.43 -17.54 -21.98
C LEU A 136 -6.27 -17.03 -22.84
N SER A 137 -5.34 -16.23 -22.31
CA SER A 137 -4.21 -15.75 -23.08
C SER A 137 -3.26 -16.88 -23.50
N THR A 138 -3.03 -17.87 -22.63
CA THR A 138 -2.19 -19.03 -22.99
C THR A 138 -2.86 -19.96 -24.00
N LEU A 139 -4.19 -20.12 -23.96
CA LEU A 139 -4.94 -20.92 -24.93
C LEU A 139 -4.95 -20.26 -26.31
N ILE A 140 -5.23 -18.95 -26.38
CA ILE A 140 -5.19 -18.18 -27.63
C ILE A 140 -3.79 -18.21 -28.26
N LEU A 141 -2.74 -18.10 -27.46
CA LEU A 141 -1.36 -18.18 -27.96
C LEU A 141 -0.99 -19.59 -28.43
N ARG A 142 -1.54 -20.66 -27.84
CA ARG A 142 -1.31 -22.05 -28.30
C ARG A 142 -1.93 -22.29 -29.67
N ASP A 143 -3.13 -21.78 -29.92
CA ASP A 143 -3.79 -21.87 -31.23
C ASP A 143 -3.05 -21.07 -32.32
N LEU A 144 -2.42 -19.94 -31.96
CA LEU A 144 -1.60 -19.14 -32.87
C LEU A 144 -0.22 -19.76 -33.18
N THR A 145 0.29 -20.66 -32.33
CA THR A 145 1.55 -21.39 -32.59
C THR A 145 1.35 -22.72 -33.32
N LEU A 146 0.11 -23.10 -33.62
CA LEU A 146 -0.26 -24.30 -34.38
C LEU A 146 -0.67 -23.99 -35.83
N ILE A 147 -0.39 -22.77 -36.32
CA ILE A 147 -0.44 -22.35 -37.73
C ILE A 147 0.99 -22.00 -38.15
#